data_AF-A0A7S2FIH6-F1
#
_entry.id   AF-A0A7S2FIH6-F1
#
_cell.length_a   1.000
_cell.length_b   1.000
_cell.length_c   1.000
_cell.angle_alpha   90.00
_cell.angle_beta   90.00
_cell.angle_gamma   90.00
#
_symmetry.space_group_name_H-M   'P 1'
#
loop_
_entity.id
_entity.type
_entity.pdbx_description
1 polymer ?
#
loop_
_entity_poly.entity_id
_entity_poly.type
_entity_poly.pdbx_seq_one_letter_code
_entity_poly.pdbx_strand_id
1 'polypeptide(L)'
;MVSLLCSITGGDDWMVYGSKLRRLEMGELYFALFYFYIVFCLVGMLNVVTGIFVDSAVCTRTEDEVVECFTEDQKRTSEEVRRIFMEADTDHSGTLSYEELASHLENPWVK
;
A
#
# COMPACT_ATOMS: atom_id res chain seq x y z
N MET A 1 -14.28 -1.47 30.18
CA MET A 1 -13.16 -2.11 29.47
C MET A 1 -13.57 -3.45 28.89
N VAL A 2 -13.97 -4.44 29.70
CA VAL A 2 -14.40 -5.77 29.20
C VAL A 2 -15.56 -5.70 28.20
N SER A 3 -16.59 -4.89 28.48
CA SER A 3 -17.75 -4.72 27.59
C SER A 3 -17.40 -4.20 26.19
N LEU A 4 -16.42 -3.29 26.09
CA LEU A 4 -15.96 -2.76 24.80
C LEU A 4 -15.20 -3.82 24.00
N LEU A 5 -14.35 -4.59 24.67
CA LEU A 5 -13.65 -5.72 24.04
C LEU A 5 -14.64 -6.79 23.56
N CYS A 6 -15.59 -7.19 24.41
CA CYS A 6 -16.64 -8.15 24.07
C CYS A 6 -17.48 -7.71 22.86
N SER A 7 -17.76 -6.40 22.73
CA SER A 7 -18.51 -5.87 21.59
C SER A 7 -17.76 -5.91 20.24
N ILE A 8 -16.42 -6.03 20.26
CA ILE A 8 -15.59 -6.16 19.04
C ILE A 8 -15.30 -7.62 18.74
N THR A 9 -14.93 -8.40 19.75
CA THR A 9 -14.51 -9.81 19.58
C THR A 9 -15.68 -10.77 19.37
N GLY A 10 -16.93 -10.28 19.42
CA GLY A 10 -18.13 -11.10 19.28
C GLY A 10 -18.53 -11.86 20.54
N GLY A 11 -18.02 -11.44 21.71
CA GLY A 11 -18.42 -12.03 23.00
C GLY A 11 -19.88 -11.73 23.36
N ASP A 12 -20.33 -10.51 23.09
CA ASP A 12 -21.73 -10.08 23.21
C ASP A 12 -22.06 -9.09 22.09
N ASP A 13 -23.33 -9.05 21.67
CA ASP A 13 -23.79 -8.12 20.64
C ASP A 13 -23.65 -6.66 21.12
N TRP A 14 -22.96 -5.83 20.33
CA TRP A 14 -22.75 -4.41 20.59
C TRP A 14 -24.09 -3.65 20.78
N MET A 15 -25.17 -4.07 20.13
CA MET A 15 -26.50 -3.47 20.29
C MET A 15 -27.11 -3.68 21.68
N VAL A 16 -26.71 -4.73 22.42
CA VAL A 16 -27.14 -4.94 23.82
C VAL A 16 -26.60 -3.83 24.72
N TYR A 17 -25.40 -3.33 24.43
CA TYR A 17 -24.81 -2.19 25.13
C TYR A 17 -25.35 -0.86 24.60
N GLY A 18 -25.43 -0.71 23.28
CA GLY A 18 -25.92 0.52 22.63
C GLY A 18 -27.36 0.87 23.00
N SER A 19 -28.26 -0.11 23.05
CA SER A 19 -29.66 0.10 23.47
C SER A 19 -29.79 0.56 24.93
N LYS A 20 -28.90 0.11 25.82
CA LYS A 20 -28.83 0.59 27.21
C LYS A 20 -28.34 2.03 27.28
N LEU A 21 -27.32 2.35 26.48
CA LEU A 21 -26.71 3.68 26.41
C LEU A 21 -27.70 4.74 25.90
N ARG A 22 -28.51 4.38 24.90
CA ARG A 22 -29.51 5.26 24.28
C ARG A 22 -30.66 5.66 25.21
N ARG A 23 -30.88 4.94 26.31
CA ARG A 23 -31.93 5.25 27.31
C ARG A 23 -31.53 6.31 28.34
N LEU A 24 -30.29 6.80 28.30
CA LEU A 24 -29.81 7.89 29.16
C LEU A 24 -30.26 9.26 28.64
N GLU A 25 -30.24 10.29 29.49
CA GLU A 25 -30.66 11.66 29.12
C GLU A 25 -29.89 12.24 27.91
N MET A 26 -28.61 11.90 27.76
CA MET A 26 -27.77 12.23 26.57
C MET A 26 -27.47 10.99 25.71
N GLY A 27 -28.37 10.00 25.74
CA GLY A 27 -28.12 8.66 25.22
C GLY A 27 -27.85 8.60 23.72
N GLU A 28 -28.41 9.52 22.93
CA GLU A 28 -28.18 9.53 21.48
C GLU A 28 -26.74 9.91 21.10
N LEU A 29 -26.16 10.91 21.78
CA LEU A 29 -24.76 11.30 21.54
C LEU A 29 -23.80 10.18 21.95
N TYR A 30 -24.03 9.56 23.11
CA TYR A 30 -23.22 8.43 23.56
C TYR A 30 -23.36 7.22 22.63
N PHE A 31 -24.57 6.95 22.14
CA PHE A 31 -24.80 5.90 21.15
C PHE A 31 -24.07 6.18 19.84
N ALA A 32 -24.09 7.44 19.34
CA ALA A 32 -23.38 7.82 18.13
C ALA A 32 -21.86 7.65 18.27
N LEU A 33 -21.26 8.08 19.38
CA LEU A 33 -19.83 7.87 19.68
C LEU A 33 -19.49 6.38 19.78
N PHE A 34 -20.33 5.59 20.44
CA PHE A 34 -20.14 4.14 20.56
C PHE A 34 -20.27 3.43 19.20
N TYR A 35 -21.24 3.83 18.37
CA TYR A 35 -21.39 3.31 17.02
C TYR A 35 -20.17 3.62 16.15
N PHE A 36 -19.67 4.86 16.20
CA PHE A 36 -18.43 5.24 15.51
C PHE A 36 -17.25 4.38 15.94
N TYR A 37 -17.10 4.13 17.24
CA TYR A 37 -16.07 3.23 17.78
C TYR A 37 -16.17 1.81 17.20
N ILE A 38 -17.38 1.23 17.15
CA ILE A 38 -17.59 -0.12 16.60
C ILE A 38 -17.22 -0.18 15.12
N VAL A 39 -17.69 0.77 14.31
CA VAL A 39 -17.37 0.82 12.88
C VAL A 39 -15.86 1.04 12.66
N PHE A 40 -15.25 1.95 13.41
CA PHE A 40 -13.81 2.22 13.32
C PHE A 40 -12.97 0.98 13.69
N CYS A 41 -13.35 0.25 14.73
CA CYS A 41 -12.62 -0.95 15.12
C CYS A 41 -12.84 -2.12 14.14
N LEU A 42 -14.08 -2.35 13.71
CA LEU A 42 -14.40 -3.47 12.82
C LEU A 42 -13.91 -3.25 11.37
N VAL A 43 -14.02 -2.02 10.85
CA VAL A 43 -13.67 -1.70 9.46
C VAL A 43 -12.31 -1.04 9.34
N GLY A 44 -11.90 -0.22 10.32
CA GLY A 44 -10.59 0.45 10.29
C GLY A 44 -9.50 -0.43 10.87
N MET A 45 -9.57 -0.69 12.18
CA MET A 45 -8.51 -1.36 12.93
C MET A 45 -8.27 -2.79 12.44
N LEU A 46 -9.32 -3.61 12.27
CA LEU A 46 -9.16 -4.97 11.78
C LEU A 46 -8.56 -4.99 10.36
N ASN A 47 -8.99 -4.12 9.46
CA ASN A 47 -8.44 -4.07 8.11
C ASN A 47 -6.98 -3.60 8.07
N VAL A 48 -6.58 -2.67 8.96
CA VAL A 48 -5.16 -2.28 9.10
C VAL A 48 -4.33 -3.45 9.60
N VAL A 49 -4.80 -4.15 10.63
CA VAL A 49 -4.10 -5.33 11.18
C VAL A 49 -4.00 -6.44 10.15
N THR A 50 -5.11 -6.78 9.48
CA THR A 50 -5.13 -7.75 8.37
C THR A 50 -4.19 -7.31 7.24
N GLY A 51 -4.16 -6.01 6.89
CA GLY A 51 -3.24 -5.46 5.90
C GLY A 51 -1.77 -5.72 6.28
N ILE A 52 -1.38 -5.46 7.52
CA ILE A 52 -0.02 -5.73 8.03
C ILE A 52 0.31 -7.22 7.96
N PHE A 53 -0.62 -8.10 8.33
CA PHE A 53 -0.40 -9.55 8.27
C PHE A 53 -0.31 -10.06 6.83
N VAL A 54 -1.11 -9.53 5.91
CA VAL A 54 -1.03 -9.86 4.48
C VAL A 54 0.31 -9.39 3.92
N ASP A 55 0.73 -8.17 4.23
CA ASP A 55 2.02 -7.63 3.82
C ASP A 55 3.19 -8.47 4.36
N SER A 56 3.13 -8.85 5.63
CA SER A 56 4.10 -9.75 6.26
C SER A 56 4.11 -11.13 5.59
N ALA A 57 2.95 -11.69 5.25
CA ALA A 57 2.84 -12.98 4.58
C ALA A 57 3.36 -12.93 3.13
N VAL A 58 3.16 -11.80 2.44
CA VAL A 58 3.73 -11.55 1.10
C VAL A 58 5.25 -11.43 1.18
N CYS A 59 5.78 -10.75 2.19
CA CYS A 59 7.22 -10.61 2.43
C CYS A 59 7.90 -11.85 3.03
N THR A 60 7.13 -12.85 3.49
CA THR A 60 7.67 -14.16 3.93
C THR A 60 7.92 -15.11 2.76
N ARG A 61 7.61 -14.69 1.53
CA ARG A 61 8.23 -15.24 0.33
C ARG A 61 9.74 -15.17 0.50
N THR A 62 10.40 -16.31 0.33
CA THR A 62 11.79 -16.59 0.70
C THR A 62 12.73 -15.43 0.34
N GLU A 63 13.79 -15.19 1.11
CA GLU A 63 14.81 -14.15 0.84
C GLU A 63 15.28 -14.16 -0.63
N ASP A 64 15.25 -15.33 -1.28
CA ASP A 64 15.49 -15.53 -2.71
C ASP A 64 14.51 -14.76 -3.62
N GLU A 65 13.20 -14.72 -3.33
CA GLU A 65 12.16 -14.07 -4.17
C GLU A 65 12.25 -12.54 -4.10
N VAL A 66 12.65 -11.97 -2.95
CA VAL A 66 12.82 -10.51 -2.79
C VAL A 66 14.10 -10.04 -3.46
N VAL A 67 15.19 -10.83 -3.36
CA VAL A 67 16.42 -10.58 -4.11
C VAL A 67 16.18 -10.74 -5.60
N GLU A 68 15.43 -11.77 -6.02
CA GLU A 68 15.07 -11.99 -7.43
C GLU A 68 14.27 -10.81 -7.99
N CYS A 69 13.26 -10.32 -7.26
CA CYS A 69 12.47 -9.15 -7.65
C CYS A 69 13.33 -7.88 -7.78
N PHE A 70 14.26 -7.63 -6.83
CA PHE A 70 15.19 -6.50 -6.92
C PHE A 70 16.16 -6.65 -8.10
N THR A 71 16.63 -7.87 -8.37
CA THR A 71 17.49 -8.13 -9.53
C THR A 71 16.75 -8.00 -10.86
N GLU A 72 15.47 -8.40 -10.93
CA GLU A 72 14.61 -8.17 -12.11
C GLU A 72 14.38 -6.69 -12.35
N ASP A 73 14.08 -5.91 -11.31
CA ASP A 73 13.90 -4.46 -11.44
C ASP A 73 15.19 -3.76 -11.89
N GLN A 74 16.34 -4.16 -11.36
CA GLN A 74 17.62 -3.61 -11.79
C GLN A 74 17.95 -4.01 -13.23
N LYS A 75 17.65 -5.26 -13.61
CA LYS A 75 17.83 -5.75 -14.99
C LYS A 75 16.93 -5.02 -15.96
N ARG A 76 15.65 -4.82 -15.63
CA ARG A 76 14.69 -4.05 -16.43
C ARG A 76 15.16 -2.61 -16.61
N THR A 77 15.58 -1.96 -15.53
CA THR A 77 16.11 -0.58 -15.59
C THR A 77 17.36 -0.51 -16.46
N SER A 78 18.28 -1.47 -16.31
CA SER A 78 19.49 -1.55 -17.11
C SER A 78 19.17 -1.81 -18.59
N GLU A 79 18.18 -2.64 -18.89
CA GLU A 79 17.73 -2.91 -20.26
C GLU A 79 17.03 -1.71 -20.90
N GLU A 80 16.21 -0.97 -20.15
CA GLU A 80 15.59 0.28 -20.62
C GLU A 80 16.63 1.36 -20.89
N VAL A 81 17.56 1.55 -19.95
CA VAL A 81 18.69 2.48 -20.12
C VAL A 81 19.54 2.06 -21.32
N ARG A 82 19.85 0.77 -21.48
CA ARG A 82 20.57 0.25 -22.65
C ARG A 82 19.81 0.48 -23.95
N ARG A 83 18.48 0.32 -23.94
CA ARG A 83 17.64 0.59 -25.11
C ARG A 83 17.71 2.06 -25.51
N ILE A 84 17.59 2.97 -24.54
CA ILE A 84 17.70 4.41 -24.78
C ILE A 84 19.08 4.75 -25.34
N PHE A 85 20.15 4.18 -24.78
CA PHE A 85 21.51 4.38 -25.29
C PHE A 85 21.69 3.83 -26.71
N MET A 86 21.12 2.66 -27.03
CA MET A 86 21.18 2.10 -28.39
C MET A 86 20.34 2.88 -29.40
N GLU A 87 19.24 3.51 -28.96
CA GLU A 87 18.41 4.37 -29.81
C GLU A 87 19.09 5.72 -30.09
N ALA A 88 19.92 6.18 -29.15
CA ALA A 88 20.73 7.39 -29.28
C ALA A 88 22.03 7.18 -30.09
N ASP A 89 22.59 5.96 -30.06
CA ASP A 89 23.84 5.56 -30.74
C ASP A 89 23.59 5.37 -32.25
N THR A 90 23.61 6.48 -32.98
CA THR A 90 23.40 6.54 -34.43
C THR A 90 24.56 5.97 -35.24
N ASP A 91 25.77 6.00 -34.68
CA ASP A 91 26.98 5.53 -35.36
C ASP A 91 27.34 4.06 -35.06
N HIS A 92 26.58 3.41 -34.18
CA HIS A 92 26.76 2.03 -33.72
C HIS A 92 28.17 1.78 -33.15
N SER A 93 28.80 2.80 -32.59
CA SER A 93 30.11 2.70 -31.95
C SER A 93 30.04 1.94 -30.62
N GLY A 94 28.84 1.80 -30.03
CA GLY A 94 28.64 1.24 -28.70
C GLY A 94 28.99 2.21 -27.58
N THR A 95 29.23 3.48 -27.91
CA THR A 95 29.56 4.56 -26.96
C THR A 95 28.71 5.79 -27.27
N LEU A 96 28.23 6.50 -26.24
CA LEU A 96 27.43 7.70 -26.46
C LEU A 96 28.30 8.95 -26.50
N SER A 97 28.37 9.61 -27.66
CA SER A 97 29.02 10.93 -27.77
C SER A 97 28.13 12.05 -27.22
N TYR A 98 28.74 13.20 -26.90
CA TYR A 98 28.00 14.35 -26.37
C TYR A 98 27.00 14.90 -27.41
N GLU A 99 27.36 14.84 -28.68
CA GLU A 99 26.56 15.29 -29.81
C GLU A 99 25.35 14.37 -30.06
N GLU A 100 25.52 13.05 -29.93
CA GLU A 100 24.43 12.07 -29.99
C GLU A 100 23.47 12.22 -28.81
N LEU A 101 24.00 12.42 -27.60
CA LEU A 101 23.18 12.68 -26.42
C LEU A 101 22.36 13.97 -26.58
N ALA A 102 22.99 15.06 -27.02
CA ALA A 102 22.33 16.36 -27.19
C ALA A 102 21.25 16.31 -28.29
N SER A 103 21.53 15.68 -29.42
CA SER A 103 20.56 15.53 -30.51
C SER A 103 19.40 14.60 -30.17
N HIS A 104 19.64 13.56 -29.37
CA HIS A 104 18.58 12.66 -28.92
C HIS A 104 17.69 13.28 -27.83
N LEU A 105 18.24 14.16 -26.98
CA LEU A 105 17.48 14.96 -26.00
C LEU A 105 16.66 16.11 -26.61
N GLU A 106 17.02 16.58 -27.81
CA GLU A 106 16.25 17.59 -28.56
C GLU A 106 15.08 16.98 -29.36
N ASN A 107 14.97 15.64 -29.41
CA ASN A 107 13.91 14.95 -30.13
C ASN A 107 12.57 15.00 -29.32
N PRO A 108 11.46 15.47 -29.91
CA PRO A 108 10.22 15.81 -29.18
C PRO A 108 9.40 14.62 -28.65
N TRP A 109 9.97 13.41 -28.59
CA TRP A 109 9.32 12.19 -28.09
C TRP A 109 9.58 11.89 -26.61
N VAL A 110 10.41 12.69 -25.93
CA VAL A 110 10.51 12.67 -24.45
C VAL A 110 9.55 13.70 -23.86
N LYS A 111 8.26 13.32 -23.79
CA LYS A 111 7.25 13.94 -22.94
C LYS A 111 6.51 12.88 -22.15
#